data_AF-A0A0B4HCZ1-F1
#
_entry.id   AF-A0A0B4HCZ1-F1
#
_cell.length_a   1.000
_cell.length_b   1.000
_cell.length_c   1.000
_cell.angle_alpha   90.00
_cell.angle_beta   90.00
_cell.angle_gamma   90.00
#
_symmetry.space_group_name_H-M   'P 1'
#
loop_
_entity.id
_entity.type
_entity.pdbx_description
1 polymer ?
#
loop_
_entity_poly.entity_id
_entity_poly.type
_entity_poly.pdbx_seq_one_letter_code
_entity_poly.pdbx_strand_id
1 'polypeptide(L)'
;MAASAASAGWAQLRQQARSLETQTENLFHTYSQFSSAVNIPPKPSEEERNTEAKIEELLEKRDSTISQLARLFDSETTLTNSGVKQNNLSLLRDKLSSHRRDLNRLRGTLQQARDRANLLTNVQSDIDNFRANNPETAEAEYMLEERNRIDNSHNVADSVLSQAYAVRENFLLQRESLANINRRITMAASKVPGINGLITRISARKRRDGIIMGSFIAFCFLIFFWFS
;
A
#
# COMPACT_ATOMS: atom_id res chain seq x y z
N MET A 1 15.31 31.75 -8.29
CA MET A 1 13.85 31.49 -8.45
C MET A 1 13.57 30.27 -9.34
N ALA A 2 14.35 29.97 -10.38
CA ALA A 2 14.15 28.76 -11.21
C ALA A 2 14.32 27.43 -10.42
N ALA A 3 15.39 27.30 -9.62
CA ALA A 3 15.66 26.09 -8.84
C ALA A 3 14.56 25.73 -7.81
N SER A 4 13.88 26.73 -7.23
CA SER A 4 12.76 26.49 -6.30
C SER A 4 11.52 25.97 -7.03
N ALA A 5 11.24 26.49 -8.23
CA ALA A 5 10.13 26.04 -9.06
C ALA A 5 10.36 24.61 -9.58
N ALA A 6 11.57 24.27 -10.02
CA ALA A 6 11.94 22.91 -10.42
C ALA A 6 11.81 21.91 -9.27
N SER A 7 12.18 22.31 -8.05
CA SER A 7 12.02 21.44 -6.86
C SER A 7 10.55 21.17 -6.53
N ALA A 8 9.67 22.17 -6.71
CA ALA A 8 8.24 22.05 -6.50
C ALA A 8 7.57 21.18 -7.57
N GLY A 9 7.94 21.38 -8.85
CA GLY A 9 7.47 20.55 -9.96
C GLY A 9 7.89 19.08 -9.82
N TRP A 10 9.13 18.82 -9.39
CA TRP A 10 9.59 17.47 -9.06
C TRP A 10 8.72 16.86 -7.95
N ALA A 11 8.47 17.61 -6.87
CA ALA A 11 7.68 17.12 -5.74
C ALA A 11 6.25 16.75 -6.14
N GLN A 12 5.62 17.57 -6.98
CA GLN A 12 4.29 17.34 -7.53
C GLN A 12 4.24 16.07 -8.38
N LEU A 13 5.17 15.91 -9.34
CA LEU A 13 5.19 14.72 -10.19
C LEU A 13 5.50 13.44 -9.41
N ARG A 14 6.34 13.50 -8.38
CA ARG A 14 6.58 12.35 -7.49
C ARG A 14 5.33 11.98 -6.71
N GLN A 15 4.60 12.96 -6.20
CA GLN A 15 3.34 12.71 -5.50
C GLN A 15 2.32 12.08 -6.46
N GLN A 16 2.24 12.57 -7.70
CA GLN A 16 1.40 11.96 -8.74
C GLN A 16 1.82 10.51 -9.03
N ALA A 17 3.11 10.24 -9.25
CA ALA A 17 3.61 8.88 -9.49
C ALA A 17 3.28 7.91 -8.35
N ARG A 18 3.37 8.38 -7.08
CA ARG A 18 2.97 7.60 -5.90
C ARG A 18 1.47 7.36 -5.81
N SER A 19 0.64 8.36 -6.14
CA SER A 19 -0.81 8.18 -6.14
C SER A 19 -1.24 7.14 -7.19
N LEU A 20 -0.63 7.16 -8.37
CA LEU A 20 -0.89 6.19 -9.43
C LEU A 20 -0.39 4.79 -9.01
N GLU A 21 0.73 4.71 -8.30
CA GLU A 21 1.23 3.46 -7.73
C GLU A 21 0.21 2.82 -6.79
N THR A 22 -0.31 3.56 -5.81
CA THR A 22 -1.33 3.05 -4.88
C THR A 22 -2.61 2.63 -5.60
N GLN A 23 -3.05 3.38 -6.62
CA GLN A 23 -4.19 2.98 -7.45
C GLN A 23 -3.92 1.66 -8.19
N THR A 24 -2.70 1.48 -8.70
CA THR A 24 -2.30 0.23 -9.37
C THR A 24 -2.31 -0.95 -8.39
N GLU A 25 -1.79 -0.77 -7.17
CA GLU A 25 -1.77 -1.81 -6.13
C GLU A 25 -3.19 -2.25 -5.74
N ASN A 26 -4.11 -1.29 -5.58
CA ASN A 26 -5.51 -1.60 -5.30
C ASN A 26 -6.17 -2.42 -6.42
N LEU A 27 -5.92 -2.07 -7.69
CA LEU A 27 -6.43 -2.86 -8.81
C LEU A 27 -5.78 -4.23 -8.92
N PHE A 28 -4.49 -4.38 -8.56
CA PHE A 28 -3.86 -5.70 -8.49
C PHE A 28 -4.50 -6.59 -7.43
N HIS A 29 -4.87 -6.04 -6.27
CA HIS A 29 -5.63 -6.77 -5.28
C HIS A 29 -6.96 -7.26 -5.85
N THR A 30 -7.74 -6.38 -6.49
CA THR A 30 -8.99 -6.77 -7.15
C THR A 30 -8.76 -7.82 -8.25
N TYR A 31 -7.74 -7.65 -9.09
CA TYR A 31 -7.44 -8.58 -10.18
C TYR A 31 -7.03 -9.96 -9.66
N SER A 32 -6.25 -10.02 -8.58
CA SER A 32 -5.86 -11.29 -7.97
C SER A 32 -7.04 -12.07 -7.39
N GLN A 33 -8.11 -11.38 -6.95
CA GLN A 33 -9.31 -12.04 -6.42
C GLN A 33 -10.04 -12.87 -7.48
N PHE A 34 -9.95 -12.52 -8.77
CA PHE A 34 -10.53 -13.34 -9.85
C PHE A 34 -9.91 -14.73 -9.92
N SER A 35 -8.64 -14.90 -9.53
CA SER A 35 -7.97 -16.21 -9.50
C SER A 35 -8.31 -17.06 -8.28
N SER A 36 -8.82 -16.43 -7.22
CA SER A 36 -9.21 -17.08 -5.96
C SER A 36 -10.72 -17.32 -5.85
N ALA A 37 -11.49 -16.95 -6.89
CA ALA A 37 -12.92 -17.19 -6.92
C ALA A 37 -13.22 -18.69 -6.91
N VAL A 38 -14.21 -19.11 -6.12
CA VAL A 38 -14.60 -20.52 -5.98
C VAL A 38 -15.09 -21.12 -7.31
N ASN A 39 -15.65 -20.28 -8.18
CA ASN A 39 -16.12 -20.69 -9.49
C ASN A 39 -15.55 -19.74 -10.54
N ILE A 40 -14.42 -20.13 -11.13
CA ILE A 40 -13.73 -19.33 -12.14
C ILE A 40 -14.43 -19.55 -13.49
N PRO A 41 -15.00 -18.51 -14.11
CA PRO A 41 -15.69 -18.67 -15.37
C PRO A 41 -14.72 -19.14 -16.48
N PRO A 42 -15.19 -20.00 -17.40
CA PRO A 42 -14.37 -20.54 -18.50
C PRO A 42 -13.93 -19.47 -19.50
N LYS A 43 -14.56 -18.28 -19.47
CA LYS A 43 -14.17 -17.11 -20.24
C LYS A 43 -13.92 -15.94 -19.29
N PRO A 44 -12.97 -15.05 -19.62
CA PRO A 44 -12.75 -13.82 -18.87
C PRO A 44 -14.05 -13.03 -18.70
N SER A 45 -14.36 -12.66 -17.47
CA SER A 45 -15.48 -11.75 -17.19
C SER A 45 -15.22 -10.38 -17.82
N GLU A 46 -16.29 -9.65 -18.14
CA GLU A 46 -16.17 -8.26 -18.59
C GLU A 46 -15.49 -7.41 -17.50
N GLU A 47 -15.75 -7.70 -16.23
CA GLU A 47 -15.13 -7.03 -15.09
C GLU A 47 -13.63 -7.31 -14.98
N GLU A 48 -13.20 -8.55 -15.27
CA GLU A 48 -11.79 -8.96 -15.31
C GLU A 48 -11.05 -8.19 -16.41
N ARG A 49 -11.60 -8.18 -17.63
CA ARG A 49 -11.04 -7.45 -18.78
C ARG A 49 -10.97 -5.95 -18.52
N ASN A 50 -12.02 -5.38 -17.95
CA ASN A 50 -12.06 -3.96 -17.61
C ASN A 50 -11.04 -3.61 -16.52
N THR A 51 -10.85 -4.49 -15.54
CA THR A 51 -9.84 -4.28 -14.47
C THR A 51 -8.42 -4.38 -15.04
N GLU A 52 -8.17 -5.36 -15.90
CA GLU A 52 -6.90 -5.55 -16.58
C GLU A 52 -6.54 -4.35 -17.46
N ALA A 53 -7.48 -3.88 -18.29
CA ALA A 53 -7.29 -2.70 -19.14
C ALA A 53 -6.98 -1.44 -18.31
N LYS A 54 -7.66 -1.24 -17.18
CA LYS A 54 -7.36 -0.15 -16.25
C LYS A 54 -5.97 -0.25 -15.63
N ILE A 55 -5.50 -1.46 -15.31
CA ILE A 55 -4.13 -1.67 -14.81
C ILE A 55 -3.12 -1.28 -15.90
N GLU A 56 -3.32 -1.70 -17.14
CA GLU A 56 -2.45 -1.34 -18.26
C GLU A 56 -2.39 0.17 -18.49
N GLU A 57 -3.55 0.83 -18.49
CA GLU A 57 -3.64 2.29 -18.63
C GLU A 57 -2.88 3.01 -17.50
N LEU A 58 -3.04 2.58 -16.25
CA LEU A 58 -2.31 3.15 -15.12
C LEU A 58 -0.81 2.92 -15.21
N LEU A 59 -0.37 1.76 -15.70
CA LEU A 59 1.05 1.47 -15.89
C LEU A 59 1.66 2.37 -16.98
N GLU A 60 0.95 2.62 -18.07
CA GLU A 60 1.38 3.54 -19.13
C GLU A 60 1.42 5.01 -18.63
N LYS A 61 0.40 5.42 -17.88
CA LYS A 61 0.36 6.74 -17.23
C LYS A 61 1.49 6.92 -16.21
N ARG A 62 1.85 5.88 -15.48
CA ARG A 62 3.02 5.91 -14.57
C ARG A 62 4.33 6.02 -15.35
N ASP A 63 4.47 5.29 -16.44
CA ASP A 63 5.68 5.33 -17.28
C ASP A 63 5.92 6.72 -17.89
N SER A 64 4.85 7.36 -18.39
CA SER A 64 4.92 8.74 -18.88
C SER A 64 5.26 9.74 -17.77
N THR A 65 4.67 9.60 -16.58
CA THR A 65 4.97 10.46 -15.42
C THR A 65 6.42 10.29 -14.94
N ILE A 66 6.92 9.04 -14.87
CA ILE A 66 8.31 8.73 -14.51
C ILE A 66 9.29 9.27 -15.58
N SER A 67 8.91 9.19 -16.86
CA SER A 67 9.69 9.78 -17.95
C SER A 67 9.77 11.31 -17.86
N GLN A 68 8.68 11.98 -17.46
CA GLN A 68 8.71 13.42 -17.18
C GLN A 68 9.59 13.77 -15.98
N LEU A 69 9.51 12.99 -14.90
CA LEU A 69 10.41 13.11 -13.74
C LEU A 69 11.89 12.95 -14.12
N ALA A 70 12.19 12.00 -14.99
CA ALA A 70 13.54 11.76 -15.49
C ALA A 70 14.06 12.96 -16.30
N ARG A 71 13.26 13.46 -17.26
CA ARG A 71 13.63 14.64 -18.06
C ARG A 71 13.87 15.87 -17.19
N LEU A 72 13.02 16.12 -16.20
CA LEU A 72 13.22 17.22 -15.26
C LEU A 72 14.47 17.04 -14.42
N PHE A 73 14.73 15.81 -13.95
CA PHE A 73 15.94 15.48 -13.22
C PHE A 73 17.19 15.78 -14.06
N ASP A 74 17.23 15.35 -15.32
CA ASP A 74 18.37 15.54 -16.22
C ASP A 74 18.57 17.02 -16.63
N SER A 75 17.49 17.80 -16.73
CA SER A 75 17.54 19.21 -17.16
C SER A 75 18.06 20.19 -16.10
N GLU A 76 18.03 19.81 -14.82
CA GLU A 76 18.28 20.72 -13.70
C GLU A 76 19.47 20.25 -12.87
N THR A 77 20.60 20.96 -13.00
CA THR A 77 21.86 20.68 -12.30
C THR A 77 21.72 20.67 -10.77
N THR A 78 20.71 21.36 -10.23
CA THR A 78 20.40 21.36 -8.79
C THR A 78 19.72 20.08 -8.32
N LEU A 79 19.01 19.38 -9.23
CA LEU A 79 18.37 18.10 -8.97
C LEU A 79 19.35 16.94 -9.14
N THR A 80 20.20 16.99 -10.18
CA THR A 80 21.20 15.94 -10.47
C THR A 80 22.24 15.78 -9.36
N ASN A 81 22.60 16.86 -8.67
CA ASN A 81 23.51 16.82 -7.51
C ASN A 81 22.91 16.14 -6.26
N SER A 82 21.62 15.77 -6.28
CA SER A 82 20.95 15.11 -5.16
C SER A 82 20.84 13.60 -5.36
N GLY A 83 21.75 12.83 -4.73
CA GLY A 83 21.70 11.36 -4.77
C GLY A 83 20.39 10.75 -4.24
N VAL A 84 19.68 11.45 -3.35
CA VAL A 84 18.35 11.03 -2.85
C VAL A 84 17.27 11.07 -3.94
N LYS A 85 17.32 12.08 -4.83
CA LYS A 85 16.37 12.21 -5.94
C LYS A 85 16.65 11.20 -7.04
N GLN A 86 17.93 10.93 -7.30
CA GLN A 86 18.36 9.86 -8.21
C GLN A 86 17.87 8.49 -7.74
N ASN A 87 18.09 8.15 -6.46
CA ASN A 87 17.61 6.89 -5.88
C ASN A 87 16.07 6.79 -5.91
N ASN A 88 15.35 7.89 -5.68
CA ASN A 88 13.89 7.85 -5.83
C ASN A 88 13.44 7.54 -7.25
N LEU A 89 14.11 8.10 -8.25
CA LEU A 89 13.79 7.82 -9.64
C LEU A 89 14.07 6.35 -10.01
N SER A 90 15.18 5.78 -9.55
CA SER A 90 15.47 4.35 -9.76
C SER A 90 14.42 3.47 -9.09
N LEU A 91 14.07 3.74 -7.83
CA LEU A 91 13.03 2.99 -7.11
C LEU A 91 11.66 3.03 -7.81
N LEU A 92 11.26 4.19 -8.36
CA LEU A 92 10.02 4.31 -9.11
C LEU A 92 10.03 3.47 -10.39
N ARG A 93 11.17 3.44 -11.11
CA ARG A 93 11.35 2.59 -12.30
C ARG A 93 11.35 1.11 -11.96
N ASP A 94 12.08 0.72 -10.92
CA ASP A 94 12.16 -0.66 -10.46
C ASP A 94 10.78 -1.17 -10.08
N LYS A 95 10.01 -0.37 -9.34
CA LYS A 95 8.65 -0.73 -8.94
C LYS A 95 7.68 -0.80 -10.11
N LEU A 96 7.77 0.10 -11.09
CA LEU A 96 7.01 -0.02 -12.35
C LEU A 96 7.34 -1.32 -13.09
N SER A 97 8.63 -1.67 -13.18
CA SER A 97 9.08 -2.91 -13.83
C SER A 97 8.55 -4.15 -13.10
N SER A 98 8.53 -4.12 -11.75
CA SER A 98 7.97 -5.20 -10.94
C SER A 98 6.49 -5.37 -11.23
N HIS A 99 5.72 -4.28 -11.18
CA HIS A 99 4.29 -4.33 -11.43
C HIS A 99 3.95 -4.85 -12.84
N ARG A 100 4.76 -4.55 -13.86
CA ARG A 100 4.61 -5.14 -15.20
C ARG A 100 4.82 -6.67 -15.20
N ARG A 101 5.84 -7.15 -14.47
CA ARG A 101 6.06 -8.61 -14.30
C ARG A 101 4.93 -9.25 -13.50
N ASP A 102 4.44 -8.59 -12.47
CA ASP A 102 3.37 -9.06 -11.61
C ASP A 102 2.05 -9.21 -12.39
N LEU A 103 1.73 -8.28 -13.28
CA LEU A 103 0.58 -8.41 -14.18
C LEU A 103 0.67 -9.67 -15.05
N ASN A 104 1.82 -9.91 -15.69
CA ASN A 104 2.03 -11.10 -16.51
C ASN A 104 1.94 -12.39 -15.68
N ARG A 105 2.48 -12.37 -14.45
CA ARG A 105 2.38 -13.50 -13.52
C ARG A 105 0.91 -13.78 -13.15
N LEU A 106 0.15 -12.74 -12.80
CA LEU A 106 -1.27 -12.86 -12.43
C LEU A 106 -2.12 -13.38 -13.60
N ARG A 107 -1.87 -12.89 -14.82
CA ARG A 107 -2.49 -13.44 -16.05
C ARG A 107 -2.24 -14.94 -16.19
N GLY A 108 -0.99 -15.36 -16.03
CA GLY A 108 -0.61 -16.78 -16.09
C GLY A 108 -1.29 -17.62 -15.00
N THR A 109 -1.29 -17.14 -13.75
CA THR A 109 -1.97 -17.81 -12.63
C THR A 109 -3.48 -17.93 -12.88
N LEU A 110 -4.12 -16.87 -13.36
CA LEU A 110 -5.56 -16.88 -13.64
C LEU A 110 -5.90 -17.83 -14.78
N GLN A 111 -5.10 -17.86 -15.84
CA GLN A 111 -5.29 -18.81 -16.94
C GLN A 111 -5.12 -20.26 -16.47
N GLN A 112 -4.08 -20.55 -15.68
CA GLN A 112 -3.88 -21.88 -15.09
C GLN A 112 -5.03 -22.29 -14.17
N ALA A 113 -5.54 -21.36 -13.35
CA ALA A 113 -6.67 -21.62 -12.46
C ALA A 113 -7.95 -21.92 -13.26
N ARG A 114 -8.17 -21.20 -14.37
CA ARG A 114 -9.27 -21.44 -15.31
C ARG A 114 -9.13 -22.79 -16.04
N ASP A 115 -7.94 -23.12 -16.53
CA ASP A 115 -7.68 -24.41 -17.17
C ASP A 115 -7.94 -25.56 -16.20
N ARG A 116 -7.48 -25.42 -14.95
CA ARG A 116 -7.77 -26.38 -13.88
C ARG A 116 -9.27 -26.49 -13.60
N ALA A 117 -9.99 -25.38 -13.50
CA ALA A 117 -11.44 -25.39 -13.28
C ALA A 117 -12.19 -26.13 -14.41
N ASN A 118 -11.82 -25.87 -15.66
CA ASN A 118 -12.40 -26.54 -16.83
C ASN A 118 -12.15 -28.05 -16.83
N LEU A 119 -10.94 -28.48 -16.47
CA LEU A 119 -10.61 -29.90 -16.36
C LEU A 119 -11.41 -30.58 -15.23
N LEU A 120 -11.52 -29.93 -14.08
CA LEU A 120 -12.27 -30.45 -12.94
C LEU A 120 -13.76 -30.57 -13.22
N THR A 121 -14.37 -29.62 -13.95
CA THR A 121 -15.80 -29.71 -14.29
C THR A 121 -16.11 -30.96 -15.12
N ASN A 122 -15.28 -31.29 -16.12
CA ASN A 122 -15.47 -32.47 -16.95
C ASN A 122 -15.24 -33.77 -16.16
N VAL A 123 -14.21 -33.81 -15.32
CA VAL A 123 -13.93 -34.98 -14.47
C VAL A 123 -15.02 -35.18 -13.43
N GLN A 124 -15.56 -34.10 -12.88
CA GLN A 124 -16.61 -34.16 -11.87
C GLN A 124 -17.92 -34.69 -12.47
N SER A 125 -18.28 -34.27 -13.69
CA SER A 125 -19.44 -34.86 -14.38
C SER A 125 -19.29 -36.36 -14.65
N ASP A 126 -18.08 -36.82 -14.98
CA ASP A 126 -17.82 -38.25 -15.21
C ASP A 126 -17.85 -39.05 -13.90
N ILE A 127 -17.29 -38.49 -12.82
CA ILE A 127 -17.33 -39.09 -11.48
C ILE A 127 -18.78 -39.17 -10.97
N ASP A 128 -19.57 -38.11 -11.13
CA ASP A 128 -20.96 -38.08 -10.70
C ASP A 128 -21.81 -39.12 -11.47
N ASN A 129 -21.59 -39.25 -12.78
CA ASN A 129 -22.21 -40.30 -13.60
C ASN A 129 -21.78 -41.71 -13.17
N PHE A 130 -20.50 -41.92 -12.83
CA PHE A 130 -20.01 -43.21 -12.33
C PHE A 130 -20.60 -43.55 -10.96
N ARG A 131 -20.68 -42.58 -10.05
CA ARG A 131 -21.28 -42.72 -8.71
C ARG A 131 -22.79 -43.01 -8.79
N ALA A 132 -23.50 -42.37 -9.71
CA ALA A 132 -24.93 -42.63 -9.94
C ALA A 132 -25.20 -44.08 -10.42
N ASN A 133 -24.24 -44.68 -11.14
CA ASN A 133 -24.35 -46.05 -11.62
C ASN A 133 -23.93 -47.10 -10.56
N ASN A 134 -23.14 -46.73 -9.55
CA ASN A 134 -22.60 -47.64 -8.53
C ASN A 134 -22.76 -47.08 -7.09
N PRO A 135 -23.94 -47.25 -6.46
CA PRO A 135 -24.26 -46.63 -5.18
C PRO A 135 -23.44 -47.15 -3.97
N GLU A 136 -23.07 -48.43 -3.93
CA GLU A 136 -22.25 -48.98 -2.82
C GLU A 136 -20.83 -48.40 -2.81
N THR A 137 -20.21 -48.20 -3.98
CA THR A 137 -18.88 -47.58 -4.07
C THR A 137 -18.90 -46.09 -3.76
N ALA A 138 -20.04 -45.42 -4.01
CA ALA A 138 -20.19 -43.99 -3.76
C ALA A 138 -20.17 -43.66 -2.25
N GLU A 139 -20.74 -44.51 -1.39
CA GLU A 139 -20.72 -44.32 0.06
C GLU A 139 -19.30 -44.48 0.64
N ALA A 140 -18.58 -45.53 0.22
CA ALA A 140 -17.20 -45.75 0.65
C ALA A 140 -16.26 -44.60 0.22
N GLU A 141 -16.43 -44.08 -1.00
CA GLU A 141 -15.64 -42.96 -1.50
C GLU A 141 -15.99 -41.64 -0.83
N TYR A 142 -17.27 -41.42 -0.49
CA TYR A 142 -17.70 -40.29 0.33
C TYR A 142 -17.03 -40.29 1.71
N MET A 143 -16.97 -41.45 2.38
CA MET A 143 -16.29 -41.57 3.68
C MET A 143 -14.78 -41.29 3.58
N LEU A 144 -14.12 -41.72 2.50
CA LEU A 144 -12.70 -41.41 2.24
C LEU A 144 -12.48 -39.92 1.95
N GLU A 145 -13.34 -39.30 1.17
CA GLU A 145 -13.28 -37.85 0.89
C GLU A 145 -13.50 -37.03 2.17
N GLU A 146 -14.44 -37.43 3.04
CA GLU A 146 -14.67 -36.76 4.31
C GLU A 146 -13.44 -36.87 5.23
N ARG A 147 -12.75 -38.01 5.25
CA ARG A 147 -11.47 -38.15 5.94
C ARG A 147 -10.41 -37.20 5.37
N ASN A 148 -10.25 -37.14 4.05
CA ASN A 148 -9.30 -36.23 3.41
C ASN A 148 -9.63 -34.76 3.72
N ARG A 149 -10.92 -34.42 3.76
CA ARG A 149 -11.40 -33.09 4.10
C ARG A 149 -11.10 -32.73 5.56
N ILE A 150 -11.26 -33.67 6.49
CA ILE A 150 -10.86 -33.52 7.90
C ILE A 150 -9.34 -33.33 8.00
N ASP A 151 -8.54 -34.18 7.36
CA ASP A 151 -7.08 -34.10 7.39
C ASP A 151 -6.59 -32.75 6.82
N ASN A 152 -7.18 -32.28 5.71
CA ASN A 152 -6.87 -30.96 5.14
C ASN A 152 -7.29 -29.82 6.08
N SER A 153 -8.45 -29.92 6.73
CA SER A 153 -8.89 -28.94 7.74
C SER A 153 -7.91 -28.86 8.91
N HIS A 154 -7.37 -29.98 9.37
CA HIS A 154 -6.33 -30.02 10.40
C HIS A 154 -5.06 -29.30 9.94
N ASN A 155 -4.57 -29.58 8.73
CA ASN A 155 -3.40 -28.90 8.18
C ASN A 155 -3.59 -27.38 8.06
N VAL A 156 -4.78 -26.93 7.66
CA VAL A 156 -5.10 -25.48 7.60
C VAL A 156 -5.11 -24.88 9.01
N ALA A 157 -5.70 -25.57 9.99
CA ALA A 157 -5.70 -25.11 11.38
C ALA A 157 -4.26 -24.96 11.93
N ASP A 158 -3.40 -25.93 11.66
CA ASP A 158 -1.98 -25.88 12.06
C ASP A 158 -1.22 -24.75 11.36
N SER A 159 -1.49 -24.50 10.08
CA SER A 159 -0.92 -23.37 9.34
C SER A 159 -1.35 -22.03 9.93
N VAL A 160 -2.63 -21.86 10.28
CA VAL A 160 -3.15 -20.63 10.91
C VAL A 160 -2.53 -20.44 12.29
N LEU A 161 -2.38 -21.51 13.07
CA LEU A 161 -1.73 -21.46 14.37
C LEU A 161 -0.25 -21.06 14.26
N SER A 162 0.48 -21.66 13.32
CA SER A 162 1.87 -21.30 13.01
C SER A 162 2.01 -19.83 12.58
N GLN A 163 1.11 -19.35 11.70
CA GLN A 163 1.08 -17.96 11.28
C GLN A 163 0.80 -17.01 12.46
N ALA A 164 -0.12 -17.38 13.36
CA ALA A 164 -0.39 -16.61 14.57
C ALA A 164 0.83 -16.51 15.50
N TYR A 165 1.60 -17.60 15.65
CA TYR A 165 2.87 -17.57 16.38
C TYR A 165 3.89 -16.63 15.72
N ALA A 166 4.04 -16.70 14.39
CA ALA A 166 4.94 -15.81 13.65
C ALA A 166 4.53 -14.32 13.78
N VAL A 167 3.22 -14.02 13.74
CA VAL A 167 2.72 -12.65 13.95
C VAL A 167 2.99 -12.17 15.38
N ARG A 168 2.79 -13.04 16.38
CA ARG A 168 3.11 -12.72 17.78
C ARG A 168 4.60 -12.40 17.95
N GLU A 169 5.49 -13.20 17.36
CA GLU A 169 6.93 -12.95 17.39
C GLU A 169 7.30 -11.63 16.69
N ASN A 170 6.71 -11.35 15.53
CA ASN A 170 6.87 -10.07 14.84
C ASN A 170 6.43 -8.88 15.71
N PHE A 171 5.33 -8.98 16.45
CA PHE A 171 4.92 -7.91 17.37
C PHE A 171 5.89 -7.71 18.54
N LEU A 172 6.50 -8.79 19.04
CA LEU A 172 7.55 -8.68 20.07
C LEU A 172 8.78 -7.96 19.52
N LEU A 173 9.24 -8.32 18.33
CA LEU A 173 10.37 -7.64 17.65
C LEU A 173 10.04 -6.17 17.33
N GLN A 174 8.82 -5.88 16.87
CA GLN A 174 8.37 -4.50 16.63
C GLN A 174 8.34 -3.68 17.91
N ARG A 175 7.89 -4.26 19.03
CA ARG A 175 7.89 -3.59 20.34
C ARG A 175 9.32 -3.25 20.79
N GLU A 176 10.27 -4.16 20.59
CA GLU A 176 11.69 -3.90 20.89
C GLU A 176 12.24 -2.78 20.00
N SER A 177 11.94 -2.81 18.70
CA SER A 177 12.32 -1.76 17.75
C SER A 177 11.76 -0.40 18.17
N LEU A 178 10.47 -0.31 18.54
CA LEU A 178 9.84 0.92 19.04
C LEU A 178 10.49 1.42 20.34
N ALA A 179 10.84 0.52 21.26
CA ALA A 179 11.57 0.89 22.47
C ALA A 179 12.96 1.45 22.14
N ASN A 180 13.67 0.85 21.18
CA ASN A 180 14.96 1.34 20.69
C ASN A 180 14.84 2.69 19.98
N ILE A 181 13.78 2.90 19.19
CA ILE A 181 13.46 4.19 18.59
C ILE A 181 13.20 5.24 19.68
N ASN A 182 12.39 4.92 20.68
CA ASN A 182 12.10 5.83 21.79
C ASN A 182 13.38 6.21 22.56
N ARG A 183 14.26 5.23 22.84
CA ARG A 183 15.60 5.48 23.44
C ARG A 183 16.44 6.40 22.56
N ARG A 184 16.49 6.17 21.25
CA ARG A 184 17.22 7.04 20.30
C ARG A 184 16.63 8.45 20.22
N ILE A 185 15.31 8.60 20.22
CA ILE A 185 14.63 9.90 20.26
C ILE A 185 14.97 10.63 21.56
N THR A 186 14.91 9.95 22.69
CA THR A 186 15.24 10.52 24.01
C THR A 186 16.71 10.95 24.07
N MET A 187 17.63 10.15 23.53
CA MET A 187 19.04 10.51 23.41
C MET A 187 19.29 11.66 22.42
N ALA A 188 18.56 11.70 21.30
CA ALA A 188 18.65 12.82 20.35
C ALA A 188 18.12 14.11 20.99
N ALA A 189 17.01 14.05 21.71
CA ALA A 189 16.44 15.19 22.44
C ALA A 189 17.42 15.70 23.53
N SER A 190 18.14 14.82 24.22
CA SER A 190 19.16 15.23 25.20
C SER A 190 20.44 15.78 24.56
N LYS A 191 20.73 15.45 23.30
CA LYS A 191 21.84 15.98 22.50
C LYS A 191 21.51 17.25 21.72
N VAL A 192 20.26 17.72 21.71
CA VAL A 192 19.88 19.06 21.22
C VAL A 192 19.70 19.99 22.44
N PRO A 193 20.78 20.51 23.04
CA PRO A 193 20.65 21.54 24.06
C PRO A 193 20.03 22.79 23.43
N GLY A 194 18.91 23.26 23.99
CA GLY A 194 18.30 24.54 23.60
C GLY A 194 16.87 24.49 23.05
N ILE A 195 16.24 23.33 22.87
CA ILE A 195 14.80 23.25 22.51
C ILE A 195 13.93 23.93 23.59
N ASN A 196 14.23 23.69 24.88
CA ASN A 196 13.56 24.42 25.98
C ASN A 196 13.77 25.94 25.89
N GLY A 197 14.94 26.39 25.43
CA GLY A 197 15.24 27.81 25.22
C GLY A 197 14.48 28.42 24.04
N LEU A 198 14.32 27.67 22.94
CA LEU A 198 13.56 28.11 21.77
C LEU A 198 12.06 28.14 22.05
N ILE A 199 11.52 27.12 22.73
CA ILE A 199 10.11 27.06 23.14
C ILE A 199 9.76 28.20 24.11
N THR A 200 10.64 28.49 25.09
CA THR A 200 10.43 29.63 26.01
C THR A 200 10.54 30.98 25.32
N ARG A 201 11.43 31.15 24.33
CA ARG A 201 11.50 32.39 23.53
C ARG A 201 10.26 32.60 22.67
N ILE A 202 9.70 31.53 22.10
CA ILE A 202 8.47 31.58 21.30
C ILE A 202 7.27 31.91 22.19
N SER A 203 7.13 31.27 23.35
CA SER A 203 6.02 31.55 24.28
C SER A 203 6.10 32.97 24.87
N ALA A 204 7.30 33.47 25.16
CA ALA A 204 7.51 34.83 25.64
C ALA A 204 7.10 35.89 24.61
N ARG A 205 7.33 35.64 23.31
CA ARG A 205 6.87 36.54 22.23
C ARG A 205 5.34 36.60 22.17
N LYS A 206 4.68 35.44 22.15
CA LYS A 206 3.21 35.34 22.10
C LYS A 206 2.53 36.01 23.31
N ARG A 207 3.13 35.90 24.50
CA ARG A 207 2.64 36.57 25.71
C ARG A 207 2.75 38.10 25.63
N ARG A 208 3.84 38.64 25.07
CA ARG A 208 3.98 40.09 24.85
C ARG A 208 2.93 40.62 23.88
N ASP A 209 2.73 39.92 22.75
CA ASP A 209 1.74 40.32 21.76
C ASP A 209 0.31 40.31 22.36
N GLY A 210 -0.01 39.31 23.19
CA GLY A 210 -1.29 39.25 23.92
C GLY A 210 -1.49 40.39 24.92
N ILE A 211 -0.44 40.79 25.65
CA ILE A 211 -0.49 41.93 26.59
C ILE A 211 -0.70 43.24 25.83
N ILE A 212 0.00 43.43 24.70
CA ILE A 212 -0.13 44.65 23.88
C ILE A 212 -1.56 44.75 23.33
N MET A 213 -2.09 43.68 22.74
CA MET A 213 -3.46 43.66 22.21
C MET A 213 -4.50 43.86 23.32
N GLY A 214 -4.32 43.24 24.48
CA GLY A 214 -5.19 43.42 25.65
C GLY A 214 -5.20 44.86 26.17
N SER A 215 -4.02 45.49 26.27
CA SER A 215 -3.91 46.89 26.69
C SER A 215 -4.55 47.85 25.69
N PHE A 216 -4.43 47.57 24.38
CA PHE A 216 -5.03 48.39 23.34
C PHE A 216 -6.56 48.35 23.41
N ILE A 217 -7.12 47.14 23.57
CA ILE A 217 -8.57 46.94 23.72
C ILE A 217 -9.09 47.66 24.98
N ALA A 218 -8.42 47.49 26.12
CA ALA A 218 -8.80 48.15 27.37
C ALA A 218 -8.75 49.69 27.25
N PHE A 219 -7.72 50.23 26.61
CA PHE A 219 -7.59 51.66 26.37
C PHE A 219 -8.70 52.21 25.46
N CYS A 220 -9.05 51.49 24.39
CA CYS A 220 -10.18 51.86 23.53
C CYS A 220 -11.51 51.90 24.29
N PHE A 221 -11.77 50.93 25.18
CA PHE A 221 -12.97 50.93 26.02
C PHE A 221 -13.02 52.09 27.01
N LEU A 222 -11.89 52.47 27.61
CA LEU A 222 -11.83 53.61 28.53
C LEU A 222 -12.10 54.94 27.83
N ILE A 223 -11.55 55.15 26.63
CA ILE A 223 -11.83 56.34 25.82
C ILE A 223 -13.31 56.39 25.44
N PHE A 224 -13.87 55.26 24.98
CA PHE A 224 -15.27 55.20 24.59
C PHE A 224 -16.20 55.50 25.77
N PHE A 225 -15.89 54.99 26.96
CA PHE A 225 -16.66 55.27 28.17
C PHE A 225 -16.54 56.72 28.64
N TRP A 226 -15.39 57.37 28.46
CA TRP A 226 -15.19 58.76 28.87
C TRP A 226 -15.82 59.78 27.91
N PHE A 227 -15.95 59.42 26.64
CA PHE A 227 -16.53 60.28 25.60
C PHE A 227 -18.04 60.01 25.35
N SER A 228 -18.62 59.01 26.02
CA SER A 228 -20.06 58.72 26.06
C SER A 228 -20.71 59.27 27.31
#